data_AF-A0A0H3J539-F1
#
_entry.id   AF-A0A0H3J539-F1
#
_cell.length_a   1.000
_cell.length_b   1.000
_cell.length_c   1.000
_cell.angle_alpha   90.00
_cell.angle_beta   90.00
_cell.angle_gamma   90.00
#
_symmetry.space_group_name_H-M   'P 1'
#
loop_
_entity.id
_entity.type
_entity.pdbx_description
1 polymer ?
#
loop_
_entity_poly.entity_id
_entity_poly.type
_entity_poly.pdbx_seq_one_letter_code
_entity_poly.pdbx_strand_id
1 'polypeptide(L)'
;MKIDIETAKKYLKNSKQAILDAKNSVFTEMELQSAIDEIIQDITPELKGKIYILRSTWFDVGNVVTSQNYLDEVIKPFVRKINKELNWRIGIPADIMERV
;
A
#
# COMPACT_ATOMS: atom_id res chain seq x y z
N MET A 1 -11.19 10.36 11.68
CA MET A 1 -10.12 11.30 11.30
C MET A 1 -9.35 10.64 10.17
N LYS A 2 -9.42 11.13 8.92
CA LYS A 2 -8.79 10.40 7.81
C LYS A 2 -7.27 10.60 7.84
N ILE A 3 -6.50 9.53 7.80
CA ILE A 3 -5.05 9.62 7.58
C ILE A 3 -4.84 10.02 6.12
N ASP A 4 -4.15 11.14 5.91
CA ASP A 4 -3.79 11.58 4.56
C ASP A 4 -2.69 10.67 3.95
N ILE A 5 -2.69 10.54 2.63
CA ILE A 5 -1.73 9.70 1.88
C ILE A 5 -0.29 10.09 2.19
N GLU A 6 0.01 11.40 2.32
CA GLU A 6 1.37 11.85 2.66
C GLU A 6 1.82 11.37 4.03
N THR A 7 0.91 11.36 5.00
CA THR A 7 1.16 10.89 6.37
C THR A 7 1.37 9.39 6.38
N ALA A 8 0.56 8.63 5.63
CA ALA A 8 0.74 7.19 5.47
C ALA A 8 2.07 6.84 4.76
N LYS A 9 2.47 7.60 3.73
CA LYS A 9 3.80 7.47 3.09
C LYS A 9 4.95 7.76 4.07
N LYS A 10 4.78 8.71 5.00
CA LYS A 10 5.76 8.95 6.10
C LYS A 10 5.81 7.77 7.07
N TYR A 11 4.68 7.19 7.43
CA TYR A 11 4.61 6.01 8.29
C TYR A 11 5.25 4.76 7.67
N LEU A 12 5.12 4.57 6.34
CA LEU A 12 5.83 3.51 5.63
C LEU A 12 7.36 3.64 5.77
N LYS A 13 7.89 4.87 5.78
CA LYS A 13 9.33 5.14 6.00
C LYS A 13 9.75 4.98 7.46
N ASN A 14 8.85 5.26 8.40
CA ASN A 14 9.11 5.17 9.84
C ASN A 14 8.00 4.43 10.58
N SER A 15 8.06 3.10 10.52
CA SER A 15 7.07 2.22 11.16
C SER A 15 6.98 2.43 12.69
N LYS A 16 8.07 2.89 13.33
CA LYS A 16 8.09 3.08 14.80
C LYS A 16 7.19 4.23 15.21
N GLN A 17 7.19 5.32 14.44
CA GLN A 17 6.31 6.46 14.68
C GLN A 17 4.84 6.05 14.51
N ALA A 18 4.55 5.27 13.46
CA ALA A 18 3.19 4.78 13.21
C ALA A 18 2.65 3.95 14.39
N ILE A 19 3.48 3.07 14.97
CA ILE A 19 3.11 2.26 16.15
C ILE A 19 2.84 3.15 17.37
N LEU A 20 3.69 4.15 17.61
CA LEU A 20 3.54 5.08 18.73
C LEU A 20 2.24 5.89 18.60
N ASP A 21 1.99 6.45 17.43
CA ASP A 21 0.81 7.26 17.16
C ASP A 21 -0.47 6.42 17.28
N ALA A 22 -0.45 5.18 16.79
CA ALA A 22 -1.55 4.23 16.98
C ALA A 22 -1.78 3.87 18.45
N LYS A 23 -0.72 3.62 19.23
CA LYS A 23 -0.82 3.37 20.68
C LYS A 23 -1.38 4.58 21.44
N ASN A 24 -1.08 5.78 20.95
CA ASN A 24 -1.64 7.03 21.46
C ASN A 24 -3.07 7.33 20.95
N SER A 25 -3.69 6.39 20.22
CA SER A 25 -5.04 6.52 19.64
C SER A 25 -5.18 7.72 18.69
N VAL A 26 -4.09 8.14 18.03
CA VAL A 26 -4.11 9.20 17.01
C VAL A 26 -4.91 8.76 15.78
N PHE A 27 -4.88 7.46 15.48
CA PHE A 27 -5.66 6.84 14.42
C PHE A 27 -6.00 5.38 14.79
N THR A 28 -6.93 4.82 14.05
CA THR A 28 -7.48 3.48 14.21
C THR A 28 -7.03 2.53 13.10
N GLU A 29 -7.23 1.22 13.32
CA GLU A 29 -6.97 0.19 12.33
C GLU A 29 -7.64 0.47 10.97
N MET A 30 -8.92 0.87 10.99
CA MET A 30 -9.69 1.16 9.78
C MET A 30 -9.14 2.37 9.00
N GLU A 31 -8.65 3.38 9.72
CA GLU A 31 -8.07 4.57 9.10
C GLU A 31 -6.73 4.25 8.44
N LEU A 32 -5.91 3.40 9.06
CA LEU A 32 -4.67 2.92 8.45
C LEU A 32 -4.94 1.97 7.27
N GLN A 33 -5.92 1.07 7.38
CA GLN A 33 -6.36 0.22 6.26
C GLN A 33 -6.74 1.07 5.04
N SER A 34 -7.60 2.07 5.24
CA SER A 34 -8.05 2.96 4.16
C SER A 34 -6.88 3.69 3.50
N ALA A 35 -5.92 4.18 4.29
CA ALA A 35 -4.75 4.88 3.75
C ALA A 35 -3.80 3.94 3.00
N ILE A 36 -3.64 2.69 3.44
CA ILE A 36 -2.87 1.67 2.71
C ILE A 36 -3.57 1.29 1.40
N ASP A 37 -4.89 1.14 1.42
CA ASP A 37 -5.67 0.87 0.21
C ASP A 37 -5.54 1.97 -0.84
N GLU A 38 -5.52 3.23 -0.40
CA GLU A 38 -5.29 4.39 -1.25
C GLU A 38 -3.86 4.43 -1.81
N ILE A 39 -2.84 4.12 -1.00
CA ILE A 39 -1.45 4.01 -1.49
C ILE A 39 -1.33 2.90 -2.53
N ILE A 40 -1.97 1.76 -2.31
CA ILE A 40 -1.98 0.66 -3.27
C ILE A 40 -2.63 1.13 -4.57
N GLN A 41 -3.77 1.81 -4.51
CA GLN A 41 -4.43 2.36 -5.69
C GLN A 41 -3.57 3.39 -6.44
N ASP A 42 -2.83 4.23 -5.72
CA ASP A 42 -1.90 5.24 -6.28
C ASP A 42 -0.73 4.60 -7.03
N ILE A 43 -0.24 3.44 -6.57
CA ILE A 43 0.85 2.70 -7.24
C ILE A 43 0.36 1.68 -8.27
N THR A 44 -0.91 1.27 -8.25
CA THR A 44 -1.47 0.33 -9.23
C THR A 44 -1.60 1.04 -10.58
N PRO A 45 -0.90 0.59 -11.63
CA PRO A 45 -1.06 1.20 -12.95
C PRO A 45 -2.49 0.98 -13.47
N GLU A 46 -3.15 2.05 -13.93
CA GLU A 46 -4.48 1.97 -14.53
C GLU A 46 -4.42 1.21 -15.87
N LEU A 47 -4.72 -0.10 -15.85
CA LEU A 47 -4.84 -0.91 -17.07
C LEU A 47 -6.18 -0.61 -17.77
N LYS A 48 -6.27 0.54 -18.45
CA LYS A 48 -7.49 0.93 -19.21
C LYS A 48 -7.56 0.21 -20.58
N GLY A 49 -8.32 -0.90 -20.63
CA GLY A 49 -9.15 -1.31 -21.78
C GLY A 49 -8.51 -2.10 -22.95
N LYS A 50 -9.39 -2.73 -23.75
CA LYS A 50 -9.21 -3.70 -24.87
C LYS A 50 -8.13 -3.42 -25.94
N ILE A 51 -7.42 -2.29 -25.90
CA ILE A 51 -6.35 -1.89 -26.84
C ILE A 51 -4.96 -2.29 -26.31
N TYR A 52 -4.89 -2.88 -25.12
CA TYR A 52 -3.63 -3.29 -24.46
C TYR A 52 -2.87 -4.42 -25.15
N ILE A 53 -3.52 -5.21 -26.02
CA ILE A 53 -2.93 -6.42 -26.60
C ILE A 53 -1.83 -6.09 -27.64
N LEU A 54 -1.81 -4.89 -28.21
CA LEU A 54 -0.94 -4.53 -29.35
C LEU A 54 0.15 -3.48 -29.04
N ARG A 55 0.11 -2.83 -27.88
CA ARG A 55 1.10 -1.82 -27.47
C ARG A 55 1.54 -1.99 -26.01
N SER A 56 1.64 -3.23 -25.52
CA SER A 56 2.31 -3.54 -24.25
C SER A 56 3.81 -3.31 -24.39
N THR A 57 4.19 -2.05 -24.50
CA THR A 57 5.57 -1.57 -24.49
C THR A 57 6.19 -1.91 -23.14
N TRP A 58 7.42 -2.41 -23.17
CA TRP A 58 8.31 -2.72 -22.04
C TRP A 58 8.26 -1.76 -20.83
N PHE A 59 7.83 -0.51 -21.03
CA PHE A 59 7.57 0.48 -19.99
C PHE A 59 6.46 0.09 -19.00
N ASP A 60 5.37 -0.53 -19.45
CA ASP A 60 4.26 -0.90 -18.57
C ASP A 60 4.62 -2.09 -17.68
N VAL A 61 5.44 -3.01 -18.21
CA VAL A 61 6.03 -4.10 -17.42
C VAL A 61 6.96 -3.54 -16.35
N GLY A 62 7.78 -2.53 -16.68
CA GLY A 62 8.63 -1.85 -15.71
C GLY A 62 7.84 -1.23 -14.56
N ASN A 63 6.72 -0.56 -14.85
CA ASN A 63 5.86 0.07 -13.83
C ASN A 63 5.14 -0.96 -12.95
N VAL A 64 4.66 -2.07 -13.52
CA VAL A 64 4.06 -3.15 -12.73
C VAL A 64 5.11 -3.78 -11.81
N VAL A 65 6.32 -4.05 -12.31
CA VAL A 65 7.42 -4.64 -11.52
C VAL A 65 7.86 -3.70 -10.40
N THR A 66 8.03 -2.41 -10.66
CA THR A 66 8.42 -1.44 -9.61
C THR A 66 7.35 -1.29 -8.55
N SER A 67 6.08 -1.20 -8.94
CA SER A 67 4.98 -1.15 -7.97
C SER A 67 4.89 -2.45 -7.16
N GLN A 68 5.06 -3.62 -7.80
CA GLN A 68 5.07 -4.91 -7.10
C GLN A 68 6.22 -5.00 -6.10
N ASN A 69 7.42 -4.55 -6.48
CA ASN A 69 8.56 -4.47 -5.56
C ASN A 69 8.26 -3.54 -4.39
N TYR A 70 7.59 -2.39 -4.62
CA TYR A 70 7.20 -1.49 -3.54
C TYR A 70 6.18 -2.13 -2.59
N LEU A 71 5.20 -2.87 -3.13
CA LEU A 71 4.27 -3.66 -2.33
C LEU A 71 5.04 -4.67 -1.46
N ASP A 72 5.89 -5.48 -2.07
CA ASP A 72 6.59 -6.61 -1.42
C ASP A 72 7.66 -6.19 -0.41
N GLU A 73 8.44 -5.14 -0.72
CA GLU A 73 9.58 -4.72 0.10
C GLU A 73 9.23 -3.64 1.13
N VAL A 74 8.16 -2.87 0.90
CA VAL A 74 7.81 -1.73 1.77
C VAL A 74 6.48 -1.97 2.48
N ILE A 75 5.40 -2.19 1.72
CA ILE A 75 4.05 -2.26 2.29
C ILE A 75 3.84 -3.56 3.08
N LYS A 76 4.16 -4.73 2.53
CA LYS A 76 3.97 -6.01 3.23
C LYS A 76 4.77 -6.09 4.54
N PRO A 77 6.06 -5.71 4.59
CA PRO A 77 6.82 -5.76 5.83
C PRO A 77 6.30 -4.76 6.88
N PHE A 78 5.89 -3.56 6.45
CA PHE A 78 5.26 -2.58 7.32
C PHE A 78 3.97 -3.13 7.94
N VAL A 79 3.05 -3.63 7.12
CA VAL A 79 1.75 -4.14 7.58
C VAL A 79 1.93 -5.34 8.52
N ARG A 80 2.83 -6.27 8.20
CA ARG A 80 3.18 -7.40 9.09
C ARG A 80 3.65 -6.93 10.45
N LYS A 81 4.49 -5.90 10.49
CA LYS A 81 5.01 -5.33 11.74
C LYS A 81 3.91 -4.66 12.56
N ILE A 82 3.06 -3.87 11.91
CA ILE A 82 1.92 -3.19 12.56
C ILE A 82 0.94 -4.21 13.14
N ASN A 83 0.53 -5.20 12.33
CA ASN A 83 -0.38 -6.25 12.77
C ASN A 83 0.18 -7.02 13.97
N LYS A 84 1.49 -7.30 13.98
CA LYS A 84 2.15 -7.96 15.11
C LYS A 84 2.20 -7.09 16.38
N GLU A 85 2.54 -5.81 16.25
CA GLU A 85 2.77 -4.91 17.39
C GLU A 85 1.49 -4.37 18.02
N LEU A 86 0.44 -4.20 17.20
CA LEU A 86 -0.84 -3.64 17.62
C LEU A 86 -1.96 -4.68 17.70
N ASN A 87 -1.65 -5.94 17.36
CA ASN A 87 -2.62 -7.03 17.25
C ASN A 87 -3.78 -6.69 16.28
N TRP A 88 -3.44 -6.00 15.18
CA TRP A 88 -4.37 -5.62 14.11
C TRP A 88 -4.41 -6.65 12.98
N ARG A 89 -5.39 -6.51 12.10
CA ARG A 89 -5.65 -7.39 10.95
C ARG A 89 -5.80 -6.58 9.66
N ILE A 90 -4.85 -5.68 9.40
CA ILE A 90 -4.78 -4.94 8.14
C ILE A 90 -4.52 -5.94 7.00
N GLY A 91 -5.41 -5.90 6.00
CA GLY A 91 -5.37 -6.71 4.80
C GLY A 91 -4.65 -5.99 3.67
N ILE A 92 -3.87 -6.76 2.90
CA ILE A 92 -3.15 -6.30 1.71
C ILE A 92 -3.28 -7.36 0.63
N PRO A 93 -3.36 -6.96 -0.66
CA PRO A 93 -3.45 -7.90 -1.77
C PRO A 93 -2.16 -8.70 -1.91
N ALA A 94 -2.27 -9.90 -2.50
CA ALA A 94 -1.13 -10.77 -2.74
C ALA A 94 -0.22 -10.19 -3.84
N ASP A 95 -0.81 -9.59 -4.87
CA ASP A 95 -0.13 -8.90 -5.95
C ASP A 95 -0.94 -7.71 -6.46
N ILE A 96 -0.30 -6.83 -7.22
CA ILE A 96 -0.93 -5.61 -7.74
C ILE A 96 -1.95 -5.90 -8.85
N MET A 97 -1.87 -7.07 -9.51
CA MET A 97 -2.79 -7.48 -10.56
C MET A 97 -4.11 -8.02 -10.02
N GLU A 98 -4.18 -8.45 -8.76
CA GLU A 98 -5.40 -8.96 -8.10
C GLU A 98 -6.54 -7.91 -8.04
N ARG A 99 -6.22 -6.62 -8.26
CA ARG A 99 -7.18 -5.50 -8.29
C ARG A 99 -7.64 -5.05 -9.68
N VAL A 100 -7.12 -5.63 -10.77
CA VAL A 100 -7.48 -5.29 -12.17
C VAL A 100 -8.53 -6.26 -12.68
#